data_AF-A0A920QCW1-F1
#
_entry.id   AF-A0A920QCW1-F1
#
_cell.length_a   1.000
_cell.length_b   1.000
_cell.length_c   1.000
_cell.angle_alpha   90.00
_cell.angle_beta   90.00
_cell.angle_gamma   90.00
#
_symmetry.space_group_name_H-M   'P 1'
#
loop_
_entity.id
_entity.type
_entity.pdbx_description
1 polymer ?
#
loop_
_entity_poly.entity_id
_entity_poly.type
_entity_poly.pdbx_seq_one_letter_code
_entity_poly.pdbx_strand_id
1 'polypeptide(L)'
;MQTNSYAIKNYNEFFYIVLFFLISSCTEHKINYYKTETPKINLKEFFNGKLLAHGIVQDRSGKVIKRFKVDIIASWKDDIATLDEKFVYSDGSKSSRIWELKKIGLISLRGLQGCRRDC
;
A
#
# COMPACT_ATOMS: atom_id res chain seq x y z
N MET A 1 26.27 -46.19 -41.98
CA MET A 1 26.86 -45.22 -41.03
C MET A 1 25.79 -44.19 -40.70
N GLN A 2 25.22 -44.27 -39.50
CA GLN A 2 24.25 -43.31 -38.97
C GLN A 2 25.01 -42.19 -38.26
N THR A 3 24.94 -40.96 -38.79
CA THR A 3 25.39 -39.78 -38.05
C THR A 3 24.31 -38.69 -38.10
N ASN A 4 23.75 -38.43 -36.92
CA ASN A 4 23.33 -37.13 -36.42
C ASN A 4 22.29 -36.33 -37.23
N SER A 5 21.02 -36.75 -37.13
CA SER A 5 19.85 -35.92 -37.46
C SER A 5 19.02 -35.58 -36.20
N TYR A 6 19.70 -35.25 -35.09
CA TYR A 6 19.04 -34.82 -33.84
C TYR A 6 19.32 -33.35 -33.46
N ALA A 7 20.19 -32.64 -34.20
CA ALA A 7 20.72 -31.34 -33.75
C ALA A 7 19.87 -30.11 -34.10
N ILE A 8 18.87 -30.20 -34.99
CA ILE A 8 18.20 -29.00 -35.57
C ILE A 8 16.76 -28.81 -35.06
N LYS A 9 16.12 -29.81 -34.44
CA LYS A 9 14.75 -29.69 -33.87
C LYS A 9 14.71 -29.10 -32.45
N ASN A 10 15.86 -28.78 -31.85
CA ASN A 10 15.98 -28.46 -30.42
C ASN A 10 16.08 -26.97 -30.09
N TYR A 11 16.10 -26.07 -31.08
CA TYR A 11 16.32 -24.64 -30.83
C TYR A 11 15.04 -23.89 -30.39
N ASN A 12 13.88 -24.25 -30.95
CA ASN A 12 12.60 -23.63 -30.61
C ASN A 12 12.10 -24.02 -29.21
N GLU A 13 12.28 -25.28 -28.79
CA GLU A 13 11.93 -25.73 -27.43
C GLU A 13 12.84 -25.08 -26.37
N PHE A 14 14.13 -24.94 -26.67
CA PHE A 14 15.09 -24.27 -25.78
C PHE A 14 14.77 -22.78 -25.62
N PHE A 15 14.25 -22.13 -26.66
CA PHE A 15 13.81 -20.73 -26.61
C PHE A 15 12.64 -20.52 -25.64
N TYR A 16 11.66 -21.42 -25.61
CA TYR A 16 10.55 -21.35 -24.66
C TYR A 16 11.00 -21.56 -23.20
N ILE A 17 11.99 -22.43 -22.97
CA ILE A 17 12.57 -22.66 -21.63
C ILE A 17 13.31 -21.41 -21.15
N VAL A 18 14.13 -20.78 -22.00
CA VAL A 18 14.83 -19.54 -21.66
C VAL A 18 13.83 -18.39 -21.41
N LEU A 19 12.78 -18.28 -22.23
CA LEU A 19 11.71 -17.30 -22.05
C LEU A 19 10.94 -17.49 -20.72
N PHE A 20 10.72 -18.74 -20.31
CA PHE A 20 10.06 -19.06 -19.04
C PHE A 20 10.94 -18.76 -17.81
N PHE A 21 12.27 -18.84 -17.94
CA PHE A 21 13.18 -18.43 -16.86
C PHE A 21 13.24 -16.91 -16.66
N LEU A 22 13.05 -16.12 -17.73
CA LEU A 22 13.16 -14.65 -17.68
C LEU A 22 12.00 -13.94 -16.96
N ILE A 23 10.87 -14.62 -16.71
CA ILE A 23 9.73 -14.05 -15.96
C ILE A 23 9.86 -14.16 -14.44
N SER A 24 11.00 -14.63 -13.91
CA SER A 24 11.21 -14.87 -12.49
C SER A 24 11.79 -13.67 -11.72
N SER A 25 11.32 -12.44 -11.99
CA SER A 25 11.73 -11.26 -11.21
C SER A 25 10.58 -10.77 -10.33
N CYS A 26 10.29 -11.53 -9.27
CA CYS A 26 9.51 -11.03 -8.15
C CYS A 26 10.47 -10.35 -7.17
N THR A 27 10.61 -9.02 -7.25
CA THR A 27 11.30 -8.24 -6.22
C THR A 27 10.40 -8.13 -4.99
N GLU A 28 10.81 -8.74 -3.89
CA GLU A 28 10.15 -8.57 -2.59
C GLU A 28 10.73 -7.31 -1.91
N HIS A 29 9.90 -6.28 -1.75
CA HIS A 29 10.26 -5.12 -0.93
C HIS A 29 10.29 -5.54 0.54
N LYS A 30 11.49 -5.80 1.07
CA LYS A 30 11.67 -6.23 2.46
C LYS A 30 11.37 -5.08 3.44
N ILE A 31 10.11 -4.98 3.87
CA ILE A 31 9.65 -4.10 4.95
C ILE A 31 10.40 -4.33 6.29
N ASN A 32 11.04 -5.50 6.43
CA ASN A 32 11.77 -5.91 7.63
C ASN A 32 12.97 -5.02 7.98
N TYR A 33 13.55 -4.29 7.03
CA TYR A 33 14.70 -3.40 7.30
C TYR A 33 14.36 -2.31 8.32
N TYR A 34 13.10 -1.87 8.39
CA TYR A 34 12.69 -0.76 9.25
C TYR A 34 12.24 -1.20 10.65
N LYS A 35 12.29 -2.50 10.98
CA LYS A 35 11.77 -3.02 12.26
C LYS A 35 12.57 -2.56 13.49
N THR A 36 13.86 -2.28 13.30
CA THR A 36 14.78 -1.86 14.37
C THR A 36 14.92 -0.36 14.47
N GLU A 37 14.24 0.40 13.61
CA GLU A 37 14.29 1.85 13.61
C GLU A 37 13.69 2.43 14.89
N THR A 38 14.28 3.52 15.37
CA THR A 38 13.82 4.24 16.55
C THR A 38 13.57 5.70 16.20
N PRO A 39 12.61 6.38 16.86
CA PRO A 39 11.79 5.91 17.99
C PRO A 39 10.68 4.93 17.58
N LYS A 40 10.28 4.05 18.52
CA LYS A 40 9.13 3.16 18.31
C LYS A 40 7.85 3.98 18.20
N ILE A 41 7.03 3.69 17.20
CA ILE A 41 5.75 4.37 17.00
C ILE A 41 4.76 4.03 18.12
N ASN A 42 4.29 5.04 18.86
CA ASN A 42 3.18 4.92 19.80
C ASN A 42 1.89 5.37 19.10
N LEU A 43 1.00 4.42 18.77
CA LEU A 43 -0.21 4.70 18.00
C LEU A 43 -1.23 5.57 18.77
N LYS A 44 -1.30 5.47 20.10
CA LYS A 44 -2.22 6.31 20.90
C LYS A 44 -1.77 7.77 20.88
N GLU A 45 -0.47 8.02 20.98
CA GLU A 45 0.08 9.38 20.90
C GLU A 45 0.05 9.91 19.46
N PHE A 46 0.40 9.08 18.48
CA PHE A 46 0.43 9.47 17.08
C PHE A 46 -0.96 9.85 16.56
N PHE A 47 -2.00 9.08 16.91
CA PHE A 47 -3.38 9.35 16.48
C PHE A 47 -4.18 10.17 17.49
N ASN A 48 -3.62 11.26 18.03
CA ASN A 48 -4.31 12.12 18.99
C ASN A 48 -4.19 13.60 18.61
N GLY A 49 -5.26 14.17 18.05
CA GLY A 49 -5.33 15.57 17.65
C GLY A 49 -5.38 15.77 16.13
N LYS A 50 -4.88 16.93 15.67
CA LYS A 50 -4.89 17.30 14.25
C LYS A 50 -3.66 16.72 13.55
N LEU A 51 -3.90 15.95 12.51
CA LEU A 51 -2.86 15.37 11.66
C LEU A 51 -3.06 15.85 10.22
N LEU A 52 -1.97 15.83 9.47
CA LEU A 52 -1.95 16.25 8.10
C LEU A 52 -1.16 15.22 7.30
N ALA A 53 -1.78 14.71 6.24
CA ALA A 53 -1.20 13.69 5.39
C ALA A 53 -1.18 14.15 3.93
N HIS A 54 -0.15 13.72 3.21
CA HIS A 54 0.01 13.94 1.78
C HIS A 54 0.18 12.60 1.10
N GLY A 55 -0.42 12.46 -0.09
CA GLY A 55 -0.29 11.25 -0.86
C GLY A 55 -0.53 11.44 -2.34
N ILE A 56 -0.26 10.36 -3.07
CA ILE A 56 -0.40 10.28 -4.51
C ILE A 56 -1.18 9.02 -4.88
N VAL A 57 -1.98 9.12 -5.94
CA VAL A 57 -2.63 7.97 -6.56
C VAL A 57 -1.89 7.69 -7.86
N GLN A 58 -1.43 6.45 -8.02
CA GLN A 58 -0.74 5.97 -9.20
C GLN A 58 -1.60 4.94 -9.92
N ASP A 59 -1.47 4.88 -11.25
CA ASP A 59 -2.04 3.79 -12.04
C ASP A 59 -1.14 2.54 -12.03
N ARG A 60 -1.55 1.48 -12.74
CA ARG A 60 -0.77 0.23 -12.84
C ARG A 60 0.56 0.38 -13.58
N SER A 61 0.75 1.47 -14.33
CA SER A 61 2.01 1.80 -14.98
C SER A 61 2.95 2.60 -14.07
N GLY A 62 2.50 2.99 -12.87
CA GLY A 62 3.24 3.83 -11.93
C GLY A 62 3.10 5.33 -12.21
N LYS A 63 2.28 5.73 -13.19
CA LYS A 63 2.05 7.14 -13.49
C LYS A 63 1.19 7.77 -12.39
N VAL A 64 1.65 8.91 -11.85
CA VAL A 64 0.88 9.69 -10.87
C VAL A 64 -0.30 10.35 -11.56
N ILE A 65 -1.51 9.92 -11.20
CA ILE A 65 -2.77 10.43 -11.78
C ILE A 65 -3.42 11.51 -10.90
N LYS A 66 -3.24 11.44 -9.58
CA LYS A 66 -3.76 12.46 -8.64
C LYS A 66 -2.82 12.63 -7.45
N ARG A 67 -2.83 13.83 -6.87
CA ARG A 67 -2.23 14.10 -5.55
C ARG A 67 -3.33 14.51 -4.59
N PHE A 68 -3.17 14.21 -3.32
CA PHE A 68 -4.14 14.60 -2.31
C PHE A 68 -3.46 15.09 -1.05
N LYS A 69 -4.15 15.99 -0.36
CA LYS A 69 -3.88 16.41 1.01
C LYS A 69 -5.05 15.96 1.88
N VAL A 70 -4.76 15.47 3.07
CA VAL A 70 -5.78 15.07 4.05
C VAL A 70 -5.55 15.83 5.34
N ASP A 71 -6.58 16.52 5.80
CA ASP A 71 -6.65 17.02 7.18
C ASP A 71 -7.43 16.00 8.01
N ILE A 72 -6.83 15.50 9.08
CA ILE A 72 -7.37 14.42 9.90
C ILE A 72 -7.53 14.93 11.32
N ILE A 73 -8.72 14.74 11.89
CA ILE A 73 -8.97 14.97 13.32
C ILE A 73 -9.10 13.60 13.97
N ALA A 74 -8.09 13.23 14.74
CA ALA A 74 -8.04 11.96 15.44
C ALA A 74 -8.37 12.15 16.93
N SER A 75 -9.20 11.26 17.48
CA SER A 75 -9.54 11.24 18.89
C SER A 75 -9.62 9.82 19.40
N TRP A 76 -9.24 9.59 20.66
CA TRP A 76 -9.38 8.31 21.32
C TRP A 76 -10.52 8.32 22.32
N LYS A 77 -11.30 7.25 22.32
CA LYS A 77 -12.21 6.88 23.40
C LYS A 77 -11.88 5.46 23.81
N ASP A 78 -11.26 5.32 24.98
CA ASP A 78 -10.76 4.05 25.52
C ASP A 78 -9.77 3.35 24.57
N ASP A 79 -10.24 2.31 23.86
CA ASP A 79 -9.48 1.51 22.89
C ASP A 79 -9.99 1.65 21.44
N ILE A 80 -10.89 2.61 21.21
CA ILE A 80 -11.39 2.97 19.89
C ILE A 80 -10.81 4.35 19.53
N ALA A 81 -10.09 4.41 18.41
CA ALA A 81 -9.67 5.65 17.79
C ALA A 81 -10.66 6.01 16.69
N THR A 82 -11.10 7.27 16.63
CA THR A 82 -11.91 7.80 15.53
C THR A 82 -11.06 8.79 14.74
N LEU A 83 -11.02 8.64 13.42
CA LEU A 83 -10.31 9.52 12.50
C LEU A 83 -11.32 10.14 11.54
N ASP A 84 -11.54 11.44 11.66
CA ASP A 84 -12.35 12.24 10.73
C ASP A 84 -11.41 12.84 9.68
N GLU A 85 -11.39 12.23 8.49
CA GLU A 85 -10.49 12.56 7.40
C GLU A 85 -11.20 13.43 6.35
N LYS A 86 -10.58 14.55 5.99
CA LYS A 86 -11.04 15.45 4.91
C LYS A 86 -9.99 15.54 3.82
N PHE A 87 -10.33 14.98 2.66
CA PHE A 87 -9.48 14.92 1.47
C PHE A 87 -9.70 16.14 0.58
N VAL A 88 -8.60 16.72 0.11
CA VAL A 88 -8.56 17.71 -0.97
C VAL A 88 -7.62 17.19 -2.05
N TYR A 89 -8.15 16.93 -3.24
CA TYR A 89 -7.38 16.46 -4.38
C TYR A 89 -6.84 17.64 -5.20
N SER A 90 -5.79 17.38 -5.98
CA SER A 90 -5.17 18.35 -6.88
C SER A 90 -6.10 18.86 -7.99
N ASP A 91 -7.18 18.12 -8.30
CA ASP A 91 -8.23 18.53 -9.25
C ASP A 91 -9.34 19.37 -8.59
N GLY A 92 -9.22 19.69 -7.30
CA GLY A 92 -10.21 20.45 -6.53
C GLY A 92 -11.34 19.60 -5.95
N SER A 93 -11.43 18.31 -6.29
CA SER A 93 -12.42 17.41 -5.69
C SER A 93 -12.16 17.23 -4.19
N LYS A 94 -13.23 17.00 -3.43
CA LYS A 94 -13.20 16.82 -1.98
C LYS A 94 -13.90 15.53 -1.61
N SER A 95 -13.41 14.87 -0.57
CA SER A 95 -14.04 13.67 -0.01
C SER A 95 -13.87 13.68 1.50
N SER A 96 -14.75 13.00 2.23
CA SER A 96 -14.63 12.86 3.66
C SER A 96 -14.90 11.42 4.08
N ARG A 97 -14.13 10.91 5.03
CA ARG A 97 -14.20 9.55 5.52
C ARG A 97 -14.06 9.54 7.03
N ILE A 98 -14.82 8.69 7.69
CA ILE A 98 -14.68 8.48 9.12
C ILE A 98 -14.21 7.05 9.33
N TRP A 99 -13.09 6.89 10.02
CA TRP A 99 -12.57 5.58 10.38
C TRP A 99 -12.68 5.36 11.87
N GLU A 100 -13.14 4.18 12.25
CA GLU A 100 -13.03 3.69 13.62
C GLU A 100 -11.98 2.59 13.66
N LEU A 101 -10.90 2.85 14.40
CA LEU A 101 -9.80 1.94 14.62
C LEU A 101 -9.92 1.30 15.99
N LYS A 102 -10.10 -0.02 16.06
CA LYS A 102 -10.04 -0.76 17.31
C LYS A 102 -8.61 -1.22 17.59
N LYS A 103 -8.11 -0.93 18.79
CA LYS A 103 -6.85 -1.49 19.28
C LYS A 103 -7.02 -2.99 19.53
N ILE A 104 -6.25 -3.79 18.79
CA ILE A 104 -6.23 -5.26 18.92
C ILE A 104 -4.88 -5.79 19.43
N GLY A 105 -3.89 -4.93 19.60
CA GLY A 105 -2.58 -5.27 20.14
C GLY A 105 -1.70 -4.04 20.37
N LEU A 106 -0.42 -4.26 20.67
CA LEU A 106 0.55 -3.18 20.94
C LEU A 106 0.77 -2.26 19.73
N ILE A 107 0.82 -2.83 18.51
CA ILE A 107 1.08 -2.11 17.25
C ILE A 107 0.07 -2.49 16.15
N SER A 108 -1.18 -2.79 16.53
CA SER A 108 -2.17 -3.28 15.58
C SER A 108 -3.54 -2.64 15.80
N LEU A 109 -4.09 -2.11 14.71
CA LEU A 109 -5.38 -1.44 14.62
C LEU A 109 -6.21 -2.09 13.51
N ARG A 110 -7.50 -2.28 13.74
CA ARG A 110 -8.45 -2.70 12.70
C ARG A 110 -9.42 -1.56 12.42
N GLY A 111 -9.52 -1.15 11.15
CA GLY A 111 -10.39 -0.07 10.72
C GLY A 111 -11.72 -0.54 10.13
N LEU A 112 -12.79 0.17 10.45
CA LEU A 112 -14.06 0.16 9.71
C LEU A 112 -14.27 1.53 9.08
N GLN A 113 -14.63 1.57 7.80
CA GLN A 113 -14.93 2.80 7.08
C GLN A 113 -16.42 3.15 7.23
N GLY A 114 -16.73 4.35 7.71
CA GLY A 114 -18.07 4.92 7.71
C GLY A 114 -18.18 6.16 6.81
N CYS A 115 -19.38 6.38 6.23
CA CYS A 115 -19.76 7.68 5.64
C CYS A 115 -20.31 8.56 6.75
N ARG A 116 -19.91 9.83 6.79
CA ARG A 116 -20.61 10.84 7.59
C ARG A 116 -22.03 10.98 7.05
N ARG A 117 -23.03 11.23 7.91
CA ARG A 117 -24.45 11.42 7.49
C ARG A 117 -24.69 12.61 6.56
N ASP A 118 -23.64 13.35 6.21
CA ASP A 118 -23.64 14.52 5.34
C ASP A 118 -23.02 14.21 3.96
N CYS A 119 -22.93 12.91 3.62
CA CYS A 119 -22.88 12.42 2.24
C CYS A 119 -24.27 12.65 1.60
#